data_AF-A0A7U4E9A0-F1
#
_entry.id   AF-A0A7U4E9A0-F1
#
_cell.length_a   1.000
_cell.length_b   1.000
_cell.length_c   1.000
_cell.angle_alpha   90.00
_cell.angle_beta   90.00
_cell.angle_gamma   90.00
#
_symmetry.space_group_name_H-M   'P 1'
#
loop_
_entity.id
_entity.type
_entity.pdbx_description
1 polymer ?
#
loop_
_entity_poly.entity_id
_entity_poly.type
_entity_poly.pdbx_seq_one_letter_code
_entity_poly.pdbx_strand_id
1 'polypeptide(L)'
;MILNWKKCLTYEEARNHTNIIYLHEWAGKPFYWGKAHKSYFGGHMREIDGFKASGRYNSGYRHWIEGCLRHGASLYIAQVDPDAEYTIDEIENFLIANYPSEMPQKLHKSVKTLSIGHTGDVPASLLNSVLNL
;
A
#
# COMPACT_ATOMS: atom_id res chain seq x y z
N MET A 1 15.77 5.40 1.93
CA MET A 1 14.79 5.37 0.79
C MET A 1 13.64 6.36 1.02
N ILE A 2 12.96 6.86 -0.03
CA ILE A 2 11.72 7.67 0.07
C ILE A 2 10.57 6.97 -0.67
N LEU A 3 9.41 6.83 -0.02
CA LEU A 3 8.17 6.38 -0.65
C LEU A 3 7.34 7.58 -1.12
N ASN A 4 7.04 7.63 -2.42
CA ASN A 4 6.13 8.62 -2.98
C ASN A 4 4.70 8.06 -3.02
N TRP A 5 3.83 8.62 -2.17
CA TRP A 5 2.44 8.20 -2.03
C TRP A 5 1.54 8.91 -3.04
N LYS A 6 0.55 8.16 -3.53
CA LYS A 6 -0.57 8.65 -4.33
C LYS A 6 -1.86 8.20 -3.67
N LYS A 7 -2.79 9.13 -3.47
CA LYS A 7 -4.15 8.79 -3.05
C LYS A 7 -4.98 8.36 -4.27
N CYS A 8 -5.55 7.18 -4.19
CA CYS A 8 -6.48 6.66 -5.20
C CYS A 8 -7.92 6.96 -4.74
N LEU A 9 -8.67 7.66 -5.59
CA LEU A 9 -10.07 8.00 -5.36
C LEU A 9 -11.02 6.90 -5.82
N THR A 10 -10.56 6.01 -6.69
CA THR A 10 -11.33 4.90 -7.24
C THR A 10 -10.51 3.62 -7.32
N TYR A 11 -11.21 2.48 -7.43
CA TYR A 11 -10.56 1.21 -7.71
C TYR A 11 -9.83 1.22 -9.06
N GLU A 12 -10.41 1.88 -10.07
CA GLU A 12 -9.86 1.93 -11.42
C GLU A 12 -8.51 2.68 -11.47
N GLU A 13 -8.33 3.71 -10.65
CA GLU A 13 -7.03 4.39 -10.50
C GLU A 13 -5.96 3.48 -9.92
N ALA A 14 -6.33 2.64 -8.95
CA ALA A 14 -5.38 1.75 -8.28
C ALA A 14 -5.06 0.49 -9.10
N ARG A 15 -6.02 -0.02 -9.89
CA ARG A 15 -6.02 -1.41 -10.37
C ARG A 15 -4.77 -1.82 -11.14
N ASN A 16 -4.14 -0.90 -11.88
CA ASN A 16 -3.03 -1.20 -12.79
C ASN A 16 -1.65 -1.07 -12.13
N HIS A 17 -1.59 -0.63 -10.89
CA HIS A 17 -0.31 -0.50 -10.20
C HIS A 17 0.24 -1.87 -9.79
N THR A 18 1.55 -2.04 -9.88
CA THR A 18 2.31 -3.24 -9.51
C THR A 18 3.63 -2.83 -8.86
N ASN A 19 4.31 -3.75 -8.17
CA ASN A 19 5.44 -3.45 -7.28
C ASN A 19 5.17 -2.27 -6.33
N ILE A 20 3.99 -2.29 -5.68
CA ILE A 20 3.55 -1.22 -4.77
C ILE A 20 3.36 -1.70 -3.35
N ILE A 21 3.55 -0.79 -2.40
CA ILE A 21 2.88 -0.84 -1.10
C ILE A 21 1.56 -0.10 -1.20
N TYR A 22 0.54 -0.56 -0.49
CA TYR A 22 -0.73 0.14 -0.35
C TYR A 22 -1.20 0.17 1.09
N LEU A 23 -1.97 1.21 1.42
CA LEU A 23 -2.60 1.42 2.70
C LEU A 23 -4.09 1.68 2.49
N HIS A 24 -4.92 0.87 3.16
CA HIS A 24 -6.27 1.30 3.48
C HIS A 24 -6.23 2.06 4.81
N GLU A 25 -6.73 3.28 4.80
CA GLU A 25 -6.81 4.16 5.98
C GLU A 25 -8.28 4.44 6.30
N TRP A 26 -8.62 4.45 7.58
CA TRP A 26 -9.95 4.81 8.06
C TRP A 26 -9.83 5.82 9.20
N ALA A 27 -10.56 6.93 9.12
CA ALA A 27 -10.52 8.00 10.14
C ALA A 27 -9.09 8.44 10.54
N GLY A 28 -8.18 8.52 9.57
CA GLY A 28 -6.79 8.93 9.80
C GLY A 28 -5.91 7.89 10.50
N LYS A 29 -6.37 6.64 10.62
CA LYS A 29 -5.63 5.52 11.21
C LYS A 29 -5.37 4.42 10.17
N PRO A 30 -4.22 3.70 10.25
CA PRO A 30 -3.99 2.58 9.37
C PRO A 30 -5.04 1.50 9.63
N PHE A 31 -5.80 1.12 8.60
CA PHE A 31 -6.75 0.01 8.70
C PHE A 31 -6.11 -1.30 8.24
N TYR A 32 -5.39 -1.27 7.11
CA TYR A 32 -4.68 -2.44 6.57
C TYR A 32 -3.52 -2.04 5.66
N TRP A 33 -2.34 -2.63 5.89
CA TRP A 33 -1.19 -2.53 4.98
C TRP A 33 -1.16 -3.69 4.01
N GLY A 34 -0.68 -3.46 2.80
CA GLY A 34 -0.39 -4.57 1.90
C GLY A 34 0.58 -4.22 0.80
N LYS A 35 0.99 -5.23 0.06
CA LYS A 35 1.77 -5.08 -1.17
C LYS A 35 1.13 -5.76 -2.38
N ALA A 36 1.43 -5.27 -3.58
CA ALA A 36 1.20 -5.99 -4.83
C ALA A 36 2.54 -6.12 -5.56
N HIS A 37 3.35 -7.13 -5.19
CA HIS A 37 4.70 -7.33 -5.72
C HIS A 37 4.68 -8.03 -7.09
N LYS A 38 4.15 -9.27 -7.13
CA LYS A 38 4.06 -10.09 -8.36
C LYS A 38 2.63 -10.17 -8.90
N SER A 39 1.88 -9.10 -8.68
CA SER A 39 0.49 -8.97 -9.09
C SER A 39 0.20 -7.51 -9.41
N TYR A 40 -0.88 -7.28 -10.15
CA TYR A 40 -1.51 -5.96 -10.15
C TYR A 40 -2.22 -5.73 -8.80
N PHE A 41 -2.50 -4.48 -8.45
CA PHE A 41 -3.36 -4.18 -7.30
C PHE A 41 -4.73 -4.81 -7.50
N GLY A 42 -5.33 -4.66 -8.68
CA GLY A 42 -6.66 -5.17 -8.95
C GLY A 42 -6.92 -5.60 -10.39
N GLY A 43 -8.12 -6.12 -10.61
CA GLY A 43 -8.68 -6.53 -11.89
C GLY A 43 -8.43 -8.00 -12.22
N HIS A 44 -8.76 -8.37 -13.45
CA HIS A 44 -8.56 -9.73 -13.96
C HIS A 44 -7.12 -9.96 -14.43
N MET A 45 -6.79 -11.24 -14.67
CA MET A 45 -5.57 -11.63 -15.37
C MET A 45 -5.43 -10.84 -16.67
N ARG A 46 -4.30 -10.16 -16.85
CA ARG A 46 -3.98 -9.40 -18.06
C ARG A 46 -2.48 -9.26 -18.21
N GLU A 47 -2.06 -8.82 -19.38
CA GLU A 47 -0.67 -8.55 -19.72
C GLU A 47 -0.53 -7.07 -20.09
N ILE A 48 0.39 -6.37 -19.43
CA ILE A 48 0.75 -4.97 -19.70
C ILE A 48 2.28 -4.93 -19.74
N ASP A 49 2.86 -4.38 -20.80
CA ASP A 49 4.31 -4.25 -21.00
C ASP A 49 5.07 -5.58 -20.77
N GLY A 50 4.49 -6.71 -21.21
CA GLY A 50 5.07 -8.05 -21.05
C GLY A 50 4.91 -8.68 -19.66
N PHE A 51 4.31 -7.97 -18.70
CA PHE A 51 4.03 -8.49 -17.36
C PHE A 51 2.61 -9.08 -17.27
N LYS A 52 2.53 -10.41 -17.19
CA LYS A 52 1.26 -11.16 -17.10
C LYS A 52 0.96 -11.58 -15.66
N ALA A 53 -0.08 -11.00 -15.07
CA ALA A 53 -0.51 -11.34 -13.71
C ALA A 53 -2.00 -11.03 -13.47
N SER A 54 -2.57 -11.61 -12.41
CA SER A 54 -3.90 -11.25 -11.90
C SER A 54 -3.82 -10.11 -10.89
N GLY A 55 -4.96 -9.51 -10.57
CA GLY A 55 -5.08 -8.53 -9.49
C GLY A 55 -5.12 -9.20 -8.12
N ARG A 56 -4.45 -8.60 -7.13
CA ARG A 56 -4.57 -9.00 -5.71
C ARG A 56 -6.01 -8.85 -5.23
N TYR A 57 -6.66 -7.75 -5.62
CA TYR A 57 -8.09 -7.52 -5.52
C TYR A 57 -8.73 -7.74 -6.89
N ASN A 58 -9.10 -8.96 -7.22
CA ASN A 58 -9.78 -9.27 -8.48
C ASN A 58 -11.06 -8.41 -8.66
N SER A 59 -11.69 -8.44 -9.84
CA SER A 59 -12.84 -7.56 -10.13
C SER A 59 -14.01 -7.74 -9.16
N GLY A 60 -14.14 -8.91 -8.53
CA GLY A 60 -15.12 -9.17 -7.49
C GLY A 60 -14.95 -8.26 -6.27
N TYR A 61 -13.73 -7.81 -5.97
CA TYR A 61 -13.46 -6.87 -4.87
C TYR A 61 -13.74 -5.41 -5.22
N ARG A 62 -14.02 -5.08 -6.49
CA ARG A 62 -14.25 -3.69 -6.91
C ARG A 62 -15.36 -3.03 -6.09
N HIS A 63 -16.51 -3.70 -5.95
CA HIS A 63 -17.65 -3.14 -5.22
C HIS A 63 -17.33 -2.89 -3.74
N TRP A 64 -16.50 -3.76 -3.12
CA TRP A 64 -16.03 -3.58 -1.75
C TRP A 64 -15.11 -2.38 -1.61
N ILE A 65 -14.10 -2.26 -2.49
CA ILE A 65 -13.13 -1.14 -2.43
C ILE A 65 -13.86 0.18 -2.69
N GLU A 66 -14.67 0.25 -3.75
CA GLU A 66 -15.50 1.42 -4.06
C GLU A 66 -16.46 1.75 -2.91
N GLY A 67 -17.06 0.72 -2.31
CA GLY A 67 -17.93 0.86 -1.13
C GLY A 67 -17.19 1.50 0.04
N CYS A 68 -16.02 0.98 0.41
CA CYS A 68 -15.20 1.53 1.49
C CYS A 68 -14.81 2.99 1.22
N LEU A 69 -14.34 3.30 0.01
CA LEU A 69 -13.93 4.66 -0.37
C LEU A 69 -15.10 5.65 -0.25
N ARG A 70 -16.29 5.25 -0.69
CA ARG A 70 -17.51 6.06 -0.56
C ARG A 70 -17.96 6.30 0.89
N HIS A 71 -17.57 5.43 1.81
CA HIS A 71 -17.93 5.52 3.23
C HIS A 71 -16.79 6.08 4.10
N GLY A 72 -15.85 6.82 3.48
CA GLY A 72 -14.84 7.60 4.20
C GLY A 72 -13.50 6.89 4.40
N ALA A 73 -13.32 5.67 3.87
CA ALA A 73 -11.99 5.09 3.77
C ALA A 73 -11.14 5.85 2.73
N SER A 74 -9.83 5.80 2.89
CA SER A 74 -8.88 6.24 1.88
C SER A 74 -7.99 5.08 1.44
N LEU A 75 -7.61 5.06 0.16
CA LEU A 75 -6.64 4.13 -0.39
C LEU A 75 -5.42 4.94 -0.86
N TYR A 76 -4.25 4.59 -0.33
CA TYR A 76 -2.98 5.15 -0.77
C TYR A 76 -2.11 4.05 -1.35
N ILE A 77 -1.33 4.40 -2.34
CA ILE A 77 -0.34 3.50 -2.94
C ILE A 77 1.01 4.21 -3.05
N ALA A 78 2.09 3.47 -2.85
CA ALA A 78 3.44 3.93 -3.11
C ALA A 78 4.15 2.93 -4.01
N GLN A 79 4.67 3.43 -5.13
CA GLN A 79 5.50 2.63 -6.03
C GLN A 79 6.83 2.35 -5.36
N VAL A 80 7.23 1.08 -5.35
CA VAL A 80 8.57 0.66 -4.93
C VAL A 80 9.42 0.57 -6.21
N ASP A 81 10.58 1.19 -6.18
CA ASP A 81 11.58 1.04 -7.24
C ASP A 81 12.13 -0.40 -7.18
N PRO A 82 12.13 -1.17 -8.29
CA PRO A 82 12.77 -2.48 -8.34
C PRO A 82 14.24 -2.47 -7.90
N ASP A 83 14.94 -1.36 -8.12
CA ASP A 83 16.35 -1.16 -7.76
C ASP A 83 16.52 -0.48 -6.39
N ALA A 84 15.46 -0.41 -5.58
CA ALA A 84 15.49 0.18 -4.26
C ALA A 84 16.46 -0.54 -3.32
N GLU A 85 17.03 0.23 -2.39
CA GLU A 85 17.90 -0.25 -1.30
C GLU A 85 17.23 -1.36 -0.45
N TYR A 86 15.90 -1.32 -0.32
CA TYR A 86 15.12 -2.26 0.48
C TYR A 86 14.11 -2.99 -0.39
N THR A 87 13.94 -4.28 -0.11
CA THR A 87 12.91 -5.06 -0.78
C THR A 87 11.52 -4.63 -0.33
N ILE A 88 10.51 -4.83 -1.18
CA ILE A 88 9.11 -4.54 -0.86
C ILE A 88 8.63 -5.30 0.39
N ASP A 89 9.17 -6.48 0.67
CA ASP A 89 8.84 -7.27 1.85
C ASP A 89 9.38 -6.63 3.13
N GLU A 90 10.60 -6.09 3.08
CA GLU A 90 11.21 -5.37 4.21
C GLU A 90 10.51 -4.04 4.46
N ILE A 91 10.11 -3.34 3.39
CA ILE A 91 9.33 -2.10 3.48
C ILE A 91 7.96 -2.36 4.12
N GLU A 92 7.22 -3.36 3.65
CA GLU A 92 5.91 -3.74 4.22
C GLU A 92 6.06 -4.09 5.71
N ASN A 93 7.05 -4.91 6.06
CA ASN A 93 7.29 -5.32 7.44
C ASN A 93 7.67 -4.15 8.34
N PHE A 94 8.48 -3.20 7.84
CA PHE A 94 8.79 -1.96 8.56
C PHE A 94 7.54 -1.12 8.81
N LEU A 95 6.67 -0.95 7.82
CA LEU A 95 5.44 -0.15 7.96
C LEU A 95 4.47 -0.78 8.96
N ILE A 96 4.27 -2.10 8.91
CA ILE A 96 3.41 -2.80 9.88
C ILE A 96 3.96 -2.67 11.30
N ALA A 97 5.29 -2.73 11.47
CA ALA A 97 5.92 -2.65 12.78
C ALA A 97 5.87 -1.24 13.41
N ASN A 98 6.06 -0.19 12.60
CA ASN A 98 6.12 1.20 13.08
C ASN A 98 4.74 1.88 13.09
N TYR A 99 3.81 1.41 12.26
CA TYR A 99 2.47 1.99 12.12
C TYR A 99 1.40 0.89 12.20
N PRO A 100 1.15 0.32 13.40
CA PRO A 100 0.21 -0.78 13.56
C PRO A 100 -1.18 -0.45 13.01
N SER A 101 -1.75 -1.39 12.27
CA SER A 101 -3.08 -1.27 11.68
C SER A 101 -4.16 -1.96 12.50
N GLU A 102 -5.41 -1.51 12.36
CA GLU A 102 -6.57 -2.12 13.01
C GLU A 102 -6.77 -3.60 12.63
N MET A 103 -6.43 -3.96 11.39
CA MET A 103 -6.30 -5.35 10.96
C MET A 103 -4.83 -5.75 11.08
N PRO A 104 -4.40 -6.35 12.21
CA PRO A 104 -3.00 -6.67 12.43
C PRO A 104 -2.54 -7.76 11.46
N GLN A 105 -1.30 -7.60 11.00
CA GLN A 105 -0.65 -8.55 10.12
C GLN A 105 0.51 -9.24 10.84
N LYS A 106 0.84 -10.45 10.39
CA LYS A 106 1.95 -11.20 10.94
C LYS A 106 3.25 -10.47 10.61
N LEU A 107 3.97 -10.05 11.65
CA LEU A 107 5.31 -9.52 11.53
C LEU A 107 6.31 -10.64 11.25
N HIS A 108 7.23 -10.35 10.34
CA HIS A 108 8.44 -11.13 10.14
C HIS A 108 9.57 -10.52 10.94
N LYS A 109 10.51 -11.35 11.40
CA LYS A 109 11.66 -10.89 12.18
C LYS A 109 12.51 -9.96 11.29
N SER A 110 12.59 -8.68 11.65
CA SER A 110 13.49 -7.76 10.95
C SER A 110 14.94 -8.07 11.32
N VAL A 111 15.82 -8.02 10.32
CA VAL A 111 17.26 -8.26 10.49
C VAL A 111 18.06 -6.94 10.44
N LYS A 112 17.41 -5.84 10.03
CA LYS A 112 18.05 -4.54 9.84
C LYS A 112 17.14 -3.38 10.26
N THR A 113 17.77 -2.26 10.59
CA THR A 113 17.09 -0.97 10.78
C THR A 113 16.90 -0.31 9.41
N LEU A 114 15.68 0.12 9.09
CA LEU A 114 15.38 0.80 7.83
C LEU A 114 15.17 2.29 8.11
N SER A 115 15.59 3.13 7.16
CA SER A 115 15.26 4.56 7.13
C SER A 115 14.41 4.86 5.89
N ILE A 116 13.12 5.11 6.13
CA ILE A 116 12.13 5.36 5.07
C ILE A 116 11.49 6.73 5.29
N GLY A 117 11.65 7.63 4.32
CA GLY A 117 10.91 8.89 4.23
C GLY A 117 9.63 8.75 3.42
N HIS A 118 8.74 9.74 3.52
CA HIS A 118 7.45 9.77 2.84
C HIS A 118 7.22 11.11 2.14
N THR A 119 6.72 11.08 0.91
CA THR A 119 6.37 12.28 0.10
C THR A 119 5.10 12.04 -0.71
N GLY A 120 4.62 13.07 -1.43
CA GLY A 120 3.38 13.02 -2.22
C GLY A 120 2.12 13.15 -1.35
N ASP A 121 1.08 12.37 -1.66
CA ASP A 121 -0.16 12.31 -0.88
C ASP A 121 0.04 11.45 0.38
N VAL A 122 0.89 11.93 1.30
CA VAL A 122 1.26 11.17 2.50
C VAL A 122 0.01 10.88 3.37
N PRO A 123 -0.28 9.61 3.71
CA PRO A 123 -1.36 9.25 4.61
C PRO A 123 -1.31 10.01 5.94
N ALA A 124 -2.47 10.40 6.47
CA ALA A 124 -2.56 11.15 7.73
C ALA A 124 -1.94 10.37 8.90
N SER A 125 -2.12 9.05 8.90
CA SER A 125 -1.52 8.13 9.86
C SER A 125 0.01 8.15 9.91
N LEU A 126 0.68 8.51 8.81
CA LEU A 126 2.15 8.66 8.76
C LEU A 126 2.63 10.07 9.13
N LEU A 127 1.76 11.08 9.04
CA LEU A 127 2.08 12.45 9.48
C LEU A 127 1.91 12.59 10.99
N ASN A 128 0.88 11.96 11.56
CA ASN A 128 0.57 12.03 12.98
C ASN A 128 1.59 11.32 13.88
N SER A 129 2.35 10.38 13.34
CA SER A 129 3.45 9.72 14.07
C SER A 129 4.65 10.65 14.30
N VAL A 130 4.86 11.62 13.40
CA VAL A 130 5.93 12.63 13.51
C VAL A 130 5.59 13.68 14.57
N LEU A 131 4.30 13.95 14.80
CA LEU A 131 3.80 14.95 15.75
C LEU A 131 3.64 14.43 17.19
N ASN A 132 3.78 13.13 17.41
CA ASN A 132 3.71 12.49 18.73
C ASN A 132 5.10 12.10 19.28
N LEU A 133 6.17 12.69 18.73
CA LEU A 133 7.54 12.70 19.25
C LEU A 133 7.84 14.09 19.83
#